data_AF-A0A1V6PPH9-F1
#
_entry.id   AF-A0A1V6PPH9-F1
#
_cell.length_a   1.000
_cell.length_b   1.000
_cell.length_c   1.000
_cell.angle_alpha   90.00
_cell.angle_beta   90.00
_cell.angle_gamma   90.00
#
_symmetry.space_group_name_H-M   'P 1'
#
loop_
_entity.id
_entity.type
_entity.pdbx_description
1 polymer ?
#
loop_
_entity_poly.entity_id
_entity_poly.type
_entity_poly.pdbx_seq_one_letter_code
_entity_poly.pdbx_strand_id
1 'polypeptide(L)'
;MQCVGSHPWQTRWQVSPSSPLVFQAAAKRMVRARIQDRWRKQWDAERTTQPTKRLVEWPNKKVLRLYEGLSKPRSSIMIQMHSMRITLRHFLYKINAADSDKCPCGKCSQTPKHVLLQCQTFGDLRKQLYDKLFQAGVFNHTDHNTLVSDPLAIRYEESDDETRDLNKAMEQSSKDARYSPPLARTFEDGESLT
;
A
#
# COMPACT_ATOMS: atom_id res chain seq x y z
N MET A 1 -63.92 -8.70 19.00
CA MET A 1 -62.92 -9.73 19.33
C MET A 1 -62.86 -10.69 18.16
N GLN A 2 -61.77 -11.04 17.49
CA GLN A 2 -60.35 -10.68 17.51
C GLN A 2 -59.84 -10.96 16.08
N CYS A 3 -58.93 -10.13 15.58
CA CYS A 3 -58.21 -10.37 14.33
C CYS A 3 -57.23 -11.54 14.52
N VAL A 4 -57.33 -12.60 13.71
CA VAL A 4 -56.35 -13.69 13.73
C VAL A 4 -55.22 -13.33 12.77
N GLY A 5 -54.12 -12.80 13.32
CA GLY A 5 -52.92 -12.45 12.57
C GLY A 5 -52.13 -13.70 12.15
N SER A 6 -52.08 -13.96 10.86
CA SER A 6 -51.08 -14.85 10.24
C SER A 6 -49.69 -14.27 10.46
N HIS A 7 -48.87 -14.96 11.25
CA HIS A 7 -47.47 -14.59 11.48
C HIS A 7 -46.57 -15.23 10.40
N PRO A 8 -45.88 -14.45 9.54
CA PRO A 8 -45.17 -14.95 8.36
C PRO A 8 -43.70 -15.32 8.61
N TRP A 9 -43.30 -15.69 9.82
CA TRP A 9 -41.87 -15.90 10.15
C TRP A 9 -41.41 -17.36 10.25
N GLN A 10 -42.26 -18.34 9.93
CA GLN A 10 -41.84 -19.75 9.88
C GLN A 10 -41.49 -20.22 8.47
N THR A 11 -40.33 -19.77 7.97
CA THR A 11 -39.58 -20.53 6.95
C THR A 11 -38.29 -21.03 7.59
N ARG A 12 -38.46 -22.08 8.40
CA ARG A 12 -37.39 -22.98 8.82
C ARG A 12 -36.82 -23.62 7.55
N TRP A 13 -35.54 -23.41 7.27
CA TRP A 13 -34.78 -24.01 6.17
C TRP A 13 -35.06 -25.52 6.08
N GLN A 14 -35.96 -25.93 5.19
CA GLN A 14 -36.12 -27.32 4.83
C GLN A 14 -35.00 -27.66 3.85
N VAL A 15 -33.92 -28.21 4.39
CA VAL A 15 -32.86 -28.81 3.58
C VAL A 15 -33.43 -30.11 3.00
N SER A 16 -33.66 -30.14 1.68
CA SER A 16 -34.18 -31.31 0.97
C SER A 16 -33.26 -32.52 1.16
N PRO A 17 -33.77 -33.75 1.45
CA PRO A 17 -32.93 -34.87 1.90
C PRO A 17 -32.10 -35.56 0.80
N SER A 18 -32.22 -35.14 -0.45
CA SER A 18 -31.55 -35.77 -1.60
C SER A 18 -30.28 -35.05 -2.03
N SER A 19 -29.56 -34.43 -1.09
CA SER A 19 -28.16 -34.03 -1.31
C SER A 19 -27.26 -35.12 -0.76
N PRO A 20 -26.27 -35.65 -1.52
CA PRO A 20 -25.29 -36.57 -0.95
C PRO A 20 -24.70 -35.92 0.30
N LEU A 21 -24.52 -36.70 1.37
CA LEU A 21 -23.92 -36.25 2.64
C LEU A 21 -22.48 -35.83 2.39
N VAL A 22 -22.30 -34.65 1.81
CA VAL A 22 -21.01 -34.02 1.65
C VAL A 22 -20.64 -33.57 3.06
N PHE A 23 -19.68 -34.27 3.67
CA PHE A 23 -19.09 -33.86 4.94
C PHE A 23 -18.83 -32.35 4.93
N GLN A 24 -19.10 -31.65 6.03
CA GLN A 24 -18.94 -30.19 6.10
C GLN A 24 -17.54 -29.74 5.61
N ALA A 25 -16.50 -30.54 5.87
CA ALA A 25 -15.15 -30.32 5.35
C ALA A 25 -15.06 -30.43 3.81
N ALA A 26 -15.71 -31.41 3.21
CA ALA A 26 -15.78 -31.56 1.75
C ALA A 26 -16.57 -30.40 1.10
N ALA A 27 -17.67 -29.97 1.71
CA ALA A 27 -18.44 -28.81 1.24
C ALA A 27 -17.61 -27.52 1.29
N LYS A 28 -16.89 -27.28 2.40
CA LYS A 28 -15.96 -26.15 2.56
C LYS A 28 -14.83 -26.19 1.50
N ARG A 29 -14.28 -27.37 1.21
CA ARG A 29 -13.25 -27.55 0.17
C ARG A 29 -13.79 -27.19 -1.22
N MET A 30 -14.97 -27.67 -1.57
CA MET A 30 -15.60 -27.39 -2.86
C MET A 30 -15.86 -25.89 -3.06
N VAL A 31 -16.37 -25.20 -2.03
CA VAL A 31 -16.59 -23.75 -2.09
C VAL A 31 -15.26 -22.99 -2.27
N ARG A 32 -14.23 -23.34 -1.49
CA ARG A 32 -12.89 -22.73 -1.62
C ARG A 32 -12.30 -22.94 -3.01
N ALA A 33 -12.42 -24.15 -3.57
CA ALA A 33 -11.93 -24.46 -4.91
C ALA A 33 -12.63 -23.61 -5.98
N ARG A 34 -13.96 -23.47 -5.90
CA ARG A 34 -14.73 -22.60 -6.82
C ARG A 34 -14.32 -21.14 -6.74
N ILE A 35 -14.11 -20.62 -5.52
CA ILE A 35 -13.65 -19.24 -5.31
C ILE A 35 -12.25 -19.05 -5.89
N GLN A 36 -11.33 -19.99 -5.64
CA GLN A 36 -9.97 -19.93 -6.17
C GLN A 36 -9.96 -19.98 -7.71
N ASP A 37 -10.77 -20.83 -8.33
CA ASP A 37 -10.89 -20.91 -9.78
C ASP A 37 -11.42 -19.61 -10.38
N ARG A 38 -12.45 -19.02 -9.76
CA ARG A 38 -12.98 -17.70 -10.17
C ARG A 38 -11.92 -16.61 -10.05
N TRP A 39 -11.19 -16.56 -8.94
CA TRP A 39 -10.11 -15.59 -8.74
C TRP A 39 -8.99 -15.79 -9.74
N ARG A 40 -8.69 -17.04 -10.14
CA ARG A 40 -7.66 -17.32 -11.14
C ARG A 40 -8.04 -16.75 -12.51
N LYS A 41 -9.26 -17.04 -12.95
CA LYS A 41 -9.80 -16.49 -14.19
C LYS A 41 -9.79 -14.96 -14.19
N GLN A 42 -10.18 -14.33 -13.08
CA GLN A 42 -10.15 -12.88 -12.93
C GLN A 42 -8.73 -12.32 -12.97
N TRP A 43 -7.81 -12.93 -12.22
CA TRP A 43 -6.40 -12.54 -12.23
C TRP A 43 -5.82 -12.59 -13.64
N ASP A 44 -6.03 -13.69 -14.37
CA ASP A 44 -5.49 -13.87 -15.72
C ASP A 44 -6.12 -12.89 -16.72
N ALA A 45 -7.43 -12.65 -16.64
CA ALA A 45 -8.15 -11.72 -17.51
C ALA A 45 -7.80 -10.23 -17.27
N GLU A 46 -7.44 -9.85 -16.04
CA GLU A 46 -7.16 -8.46 -15.70
C GLU A 46 -5.88 -7.96 -16.39
N ARG A 47 -6.01 -6.90 -17.20
CA ARG A 47 -4.89 -6.27 -17.91
C ARG A 47 -4.14 -5.27 -17.05
N THR A 48 -4.82 -4.68 -16.06
CA THR A 48 -4.25 -3.65 -15.17
C THR A 48 -3.19 -4.23 -14.22
N THR A 49 -3.21 -5.54 -13.95
CA THR A 49 -2.29 -6.22 -13.03
C THR A 49 -0.93 -6.54 -13.65
N GLN A 50 -0.68 -6.19 -14.91
CA GLN A 50 0.58 -6.47 -15.61
C GLN A 50 1.84 -6.18 -14.78
N PRO A 51 1.99 -5.02 -14.12
CA PRO A 51 3.14 -4.75 -13.25
C PRO A 51 3.24 -5.73 -12.06
N THR A 52 2.11 -6.01 -11.40
CA THR A 52 2.04 -6.94 -10.25
C THR A 52 2.28 -8.39 -10.67
N LYS A 53 1.81 -8.80 -11.86
CA LYS A 53 2.03 -10.12 -12.46
C LYS A 53 3.49 -10.40 -12.76
N ARG A 54 4.30 -9.37 -13.05
CA ARG A 54 5.76 -9.51 -13.26
C ARG A 54 6.49 -9.92 -11.98
N LEU A 55 5.96 -9.53 -10.82
CA LEU A 55 6.54 -9.84 -9.53
C LEU A 55 6.03 -11.18 -9.00
N VAL A 56 4.75 -11.46 -9.23
CA VAL A 56 4.05 -12.59 -8.62
C VAL A 56 3.24 -13.28 -9.70
N GLU A 57 3.62 -14.51 -10.02
CA GLU A 57 2.86 -15.38 -10.93
C GLU A 57 1.43 -15.59 -10.41
N TRP A 58 1.30 -15.85 -9.11
CA TRP A 58 0.02 -16.03 -8.42
C TRP A 58 0.09 -15.54 -6.96
N PRO A 59 -0.94 -14.83 -6.45
CA PRO A 59 -0.98 -14.39 -5.05
C PRO A 59 -0.70 -15.55 -4.08
N ASN A 60 0.51 -15.54 -3.51
CA ASN A 60 0.99 -16.59 -2.61
C ASN A 60 1.41 -15.95 -1.30
N LYS A 61 1.16 -16.64 -0.19
CA LYS A 61 1.66 -16.24 1.14
C LYS A 61 3.18 -16.05 1.16
N LYS A 62 3.93 -16.76 0.31
CA LYS A 62 5.38 -16.58 0.16
C LYS A 62 5.77 -15.14 -0.21
N VAL A 63 4.94 -14.43 -0.97
CA VAL A 63 5.19 -13.02 -1.36
C VAL A 63 5.19 -12.11 -0.13
N LEU A 64 4.38 -12.42 0.88
CA LEU A 64 4.34 -11.64 2.12
C LEU A 64 5.66 -11.71 2.90
N ARG A 65 6.44 -12.79 2.72
CA ARG A 65 7.76 -12.93 3.36
C ARG A 65 8.77 -11.88 2.90
N LEU A 66 8.58 -11.30 1.70
CA LEU A 66 9.42 -10.20 1.22
C LEU A 66 9.31 -8.95 2.10
N TYR A 67 8.17 -8.77 2.75
CA TYR A 67 7.86 -7.60 3.58
C TYR A 67 7.85 -7.95 5.08
N GLU A 68 8.24 -9.17 5.45
CA GLU A 68 8.27 -9.62 6.83
C GLU A 68 9.42 -8.92 7.59
N GLY A 69 9.10 -8.39 8.78
CA GLY A 69 10.05 -7.61 9.59
C GLY A 69 10.16 -6.13 9.22
N LEU A 70 9.43 -5.66 8.21
CA LEU A 70 9.40 -4.23 7.86
C LEU A 70 8.31 -3.49 8.65
N SER A 71 8.56 -2.21 8.91
CA SER A 71 7.52 -1.30 9.37
C SER A 71 6.48 -1.07 8.26
N LYS A 72 5.23 -0.78 8.65
CA LYS A 72 4.13 -0.55 7.70
C LYS A 72 4.46 0.50 6.61
N PRO A 73 5.10 1.64 6.93
CA PRO A 73 5.47 2.62 5.89
C PRO A 73 6.47 2.04 4.88
N ARG A 74 7.49 1.30 5.35
CA ARG A 74 8.49 0.68 4.48
C ARG A 74 7.86 -0.38 3.57
N SER A 75 7.02 -1.27 4.13
CA SER A 75 6.29 -2.25 3.32
C SER A 75 5.41 -1.56 2.26
N SER A 76 4.74 -0.46 2.61
CA SER A 76 3.93 0.31 1.68
C SER A 76 4.75 0.87 0.52
N ILE A 77 5.88 1.52 0.81
CA ILE A 77 6.78 2.07 -0.22
C ILE A 77 7.27 0.93 -1.13
N MET A 78 7.70 -0.19 -0.56
CA MET A 78 8.19 -1.32 -1.36
C MET A 78 7.11 -1.90 -2.28
N ILE A 79 5.87 -2.07 -1.79
CA ILE A 79 4.74 -2.53 -2.60
C ILE A 79 4.42 -1.53 -3.73
N GLN A 80 4.50 -0.23 -3.45
CA GLN A 80 4.26 0.82 -4.44
C GLN A 80 5.38 0.85 -5.51
N MET A 81 6.63 0.68 -5.11
CA MET A 81 7.78 0.56 -6.02
C MET A 81 7.64 -0.66 -6.93
N HIS A 82 7.28 -1.81 -6.36
CA HIS A 82 7.01 -3.06 -7.08
C HIS A 82 5.89 -2.94 -8.11
N SER A 83 4.76 -2.38 -7.68
CA SER A 83 3.60 -2.20 -8.56
C SER A 83 3.75 -1.03 -9.54
N MET A 84 4.81 -0.22 -9.38
CA MET A 84 5.03 1.06 -10.06
C MET A 84 3.91 2.10 -9.81
N ARG A 85 3.07 1.89 -8.79
CA ARG A 85 1.96 2.76 -8.40
C ARG A 85 2.36 3.63 -7.22
N ILE A 86 3.42 4.40 -7.41
CA ILE A 86 3.97 5.37 -6.45
C ILE A 86 3.74 6.79 -6.96
N THR A 87 3.79 7.80 -6.10
CA THR A 87 3.63 9.22 -6.43
C THR A 87 4.82 9.81 -7.21
N LEU A 88 5.29 9.10 -8.24
CA LEU A 88 6.23 9.61 -9.24
C LEU A 88 5.47 10.09 -10.48
N ARG A 89 6.07 11.01 -11.24
CA ARG A 89 5.38 11.69 -12.35
C ARG A 89 4.77 10.74 -13.39
N HIS A 90 5.40 9.60 -13.69
CA HIS A 90 4.82 8.65 -14.64
C HIS A 90 3.45 8.13 -14.19
N PHE A 91 3.31 7.76 -12.91
CA PHE A 91 2.03 7.29 -12.39
C PHE A 91 1.03 8.42 -12.22
N LEU A 92 1.47 9.59 -11.73
CA LEU A 92 0.62 10.78 -11.58
C LEU A 92 0.04 11.24 -12.92
N TYR A 93 0.86 11.28 -13.97
CA TYR A 93 0.42 11.59 -15.33
C TYR A 93 -0.62 10.57 -15.83
N LYS A 94 -0.40 9.28 -15.59
CA LYS A 94 -1.33 8.21 -16.00
C LYS A 94 -2.73 8.34 -15.37
N ILE A 95 -2.82 8.93 -14.18
CA ILE A 95 -4.10 9.19 -13.49
C ILE A 95 -4.59 10.64 -13.69
N ASN A 96 -3.98 11.39 -14.61
CA ASN A 96 -4.28 12.81 -14.88
C ASN A 96 -4.12 13.72 -13.64
N ALA A 97 -3.23 13.37 -12.71
CA ALA A 97 -2.90 14.17 -11.53
C ALA A 97 -1.63 15.03 -11.70
N ALA A 98 -0.98 14.95 -12.87
CA ALA A 98 0.15 15.79 -13.24
C ALA A 98 0.12 16.03 -14.76
N ASP A 99 0.60 17.21 -15.18
CA ASP A 99 0.58 17.61 -16.60
C ASP A 99 1.64 16.91 -17.46
N SER A 100 2.65 16.30 -16.84
CA SER A 100 3.75 15.64 -17.54
C SER A 100 4.29 14.43 -16.80
N ASP A 101 4.65 13.39 -17.56
CA ASP A 101 5.32 12.20 -17.05
C ASP A 101 6.84 12.35 -16.90
N LYS A 102 7.41 13.46 -17.41
CA LYS A 102 8.86 13.63 -17.55
C LYS A 102 9.56 13.86 -16.22
N CYS A 103 10.67 13.16 -16.02
CA CYS A 103 11.56 13.39 -14.90
C CYS A 103 12.20 14.78 -15.02
N PRO A 104 12.41 15.51 -13.90
CA PRO A 104 13.14 16.78 -13.90
C PRO A 104 14.56 16.70 -14.49
N CYS A 105 15.16 15.50 -14.51
CA CYS A 105 16.46 15.30 -15.16
C CYS A 105 16.41 15.34 -16.70
N GLY A 106 15.22 15.47 -17.30
CA GLY A 106 15.02 15.70 -18.74
C GLY A 106 15.15 14.48 -19.66
N LYS A 107 15.56 13.31 -19.17
CA LYS A 107 15.91 12.16 -20.04
C LYS A 107 14.73 11.27 -20.41
N CYS A 108 13.89 10.92 -19.44
CA CYS A 108 12.82 9.92 -19.60
C CYS A 108 11.65 10.22 -18.65
N SER A 109 10.58 9.44 -18.77
CA SER A 109 9.49 9.43 -17.80
C SER A 109 9.97 9.02 -16.42
N GLN A 110 9.49 9.67 -15.36
CA GLN A 110 9.91 9.39 -14.00
C GLN A 110 9.23 8.12 -13.47
N THR A 111 9.90 6.98 -13.65
CA THR A 111 9.49 5.68 -13.13
C THR A 111 10.41 5.24 -11.98
N PRO A 112 9.98 4.31 -11.11
CA PRO A 112 10.85 3.69 -10.11
C PRO A 112 12.16 3.16 -10.71
N LYS A 113 12.07 2.47 -11.85
CA LYS A 113 13.23 1.98 -12.62
C LYS A 113 14.17 3.12 -13.00
N HIS A 114 13.65 4.22 -13.53
CA HIS A 114 14.47 5.37 -13.88
C HIS A 114 15.15 5.97 -12.65
N VAL A 115 14.41 6.21 -11.57
CA VAL A 115 14.93 6.81 -10.33
C VAL A 115 16.04 5.94 -9.73
N LEU A 116 15.78 4.64 -9.57
CA LEU A 116 16.73 3.72 -8.94
C LEU A 116 17.93 3.38 -9.82
N LEU A 117 17.78 3.31 -11.15
CA LEU A 117 18.82 2.76 -12.02
C LEU A 117 19.49 3.79 -12.93
N GLN A 118 18.84 4.90 -13.28
CA GLN A 118 19.28 5.75 -14.40
C GLN A 118 19.38 7.26 -14.10
N CYS A 119 18.59 7.77 -13.17
CA CYS A 119 18.46 9.21 -12.94
C CYS A 119 19.80 9.84 -12.49
N GLN A 120 20.22 10.96 -13.10
CA GLN A 120 21.40 11.68 -12.63
C GLN A 120 21.13 12.46 -11.35
N THR A 121 19.91 13.01 -11.20
CA THR A 121 19.52 13.80 -10.03
C THR A 121 19.70 13.03 -8.72
N PHE A 122 19.48 11.72 -8.75
CA PHE A 122 19.64 10.83 -7.59
C PHE A 122 20.95 10.01 -7.66
N GLY A 123 21.96 10.51 -8.37
CA GLY A 123 23.21 9.79 -8.60
C GLY A 123 23.94 9.42 -7.31
N ASP A 124 24.08 10.38 -6.39
CA ASP A 124 24.80 10.17 -5.13
C ASP A 124 24.06 9.21 -4.20
N LEU A 125 22.73 9.35 -4.07
CA LEU A 125 21.88 8.44 -3.30
C LEU A 125 21.95 7.01 -3.85
N ARG A 126 21.90 6.86 -5.17
CA ARG A 126 22.05 5.54 -5.82
C ARG A 126 23.43 4.94 -5.57
N LYS A 127 24.50 5.74 -5.58
CA LYS A 127 25.84 5.28 -5.23
C LYS A 127 25.88 4.76 -3.79
N GLN A 128 25.36 5.51 -2.83
CA GLN A 128 25.28 5.08 -1.42
C GLN A 128 24.50 3.79 -1.24
N LEU A 129 23.36 3.65 -1.95
CA LEU A 129 22.58 2.42 -1.96
C LEU A 129 23.43 1.24 -2.47
N TYR A 130 24.12 1.42 -3.60
CA TYR A 130 24.92 0.36 -4.21
C TYR A 130 26.16 0.00 -3.40
N ASP A 131 26.82 0.96 -2.76
CA ASP A 131 27.96 0.72 -1.88
C ASP A 131 27.54 -0.17 -0.70
N LYS A 132 26.36 0.08 -0.12
CA LYS A 132 25.79 -0.75 0.96
C LYS A 132 25.37 -2.13 0.48
N LEU A 133 24.74 -2.21 -0.69
CA LEU A 133 24.38 -3.49 -1.30
C LEU A 133 25.61 -4.35 -1.58
N PHE A 134 26.68 -3.73 -2.07
CA PHE A 134 27.96 -4.40 -2.29
C PHE A 134 28.54 -4.94 -0.98
N GLN A 135 28.53 -4.15 0.11
CA GLN A 135 28.94 -4.61 1.44
C GLN A 135 28.09 -5.78 1.96
N ALA A 136 26.81 -5.81 1.60
CA ALA A 136 25.89 -6.89 1.93
C ALA A 136 25.99 -8.12 1.01
N GLY A 137 26.88 -8.10 0.00
CA GLY A 137 27.09 -9.21 -0.94
C GLY A 137 26.12 -9.26 -2.12
N VAL A 138 25.46 -8.15 -2.46
CA VAL A 138 24.55 -8.03 -3.61
C VAL A 138 25.27 -7.32 -4.76
N PHE A 139 25.49 -8.05 -5.86
CA PHE A 139 26.37 -7.58 -6.95
C PHE A 139 25.62 -7.19 -8.25
N ASN A 140 24.38 -7.65 -8.46
CA ASN A 140 23.64 -7.38 -9.70
C ASN A 140 22.49 -6.38 -9.49
N HIS A 141 22.79 -5.10 -9.69
CA HIS A 141 21.85 -3.98 -9.54
C HIS A 141 21.34 -3.43 -10.88
N THR A 142 21.44 -4.19 -11.98
CA THR A 142 20.98 -3.73 -13.30
C THR A 142 19.47 -3.92 -13.53
N ASP A 143 18.83 -4.78 -12.74
CA ASP A 143 17.40 -5.05 -12.85
C ASP A 143 16.59 -4.48 -11.67
N HIS A 144 15.50 -3.80 -12.00
CA HIS A 144 14.62 -3.17 -11.02
C HIS A 144 13.93 -4.23 -10.14
N ASN A 145 13.45 -5.32 -10.72
CA ASN A 145 12.72 -6.32 -9.95
C ASN A 145 13.65 -7.03 -8.98
N THR A 146 14.89 -7.33 -9.38
CA THR A 146 15.92 -7.83 -8.47
C THR A 146 16.16 -6.85 -7.33
N LEU A 147 16.42 -5.57 -7.64
CA LEU A 147 16.74 -4.55 -6.64
C LEU A 147 15.62 -4.34 -5.62
N VAL A 148 14.36 -4.29 -6.07
CA VAL A 148 13.21 -4.02 -5.21
C VAL A 148 12.71 -5.29 -4.51
N SER A 149 13.08 -6.49 -4.99
CA SER A 149 12.75 -7.77 -4.32
C SER A 149 13.81 -8.25 -3.33
N ASP A 150 15.01 -7.68 -3.36
CA ASP A 150 16.12 -8.13 -2.52
C ASP A 150 15.89 -7.75 -1.04
N PRO A 151 15.76 -8.72 -0.12
CA PRO A 151 15.53 -8.46 1.29
C PRO A 151 16.60 -7.55 1.94
N LEU A 152 17.83 -7.56 1.43
CA LEU A 152 18.92 -6.74 1.93
C LEU A 152 18.84 -5.30 1.43
N ALA A 153 18.34 -5.08 0.20
CA ALA A 153 18.00 -3.73 -0.29
C ALA A 153 16.84 -3.10 0.49
N ILE A 154 15.91 -3.94 0.94
CA ILE A 154 14.70 -3.53 1.63
C ILE A 154 14.96 -3.14 3.09
N ARG A 155 15.90 -3.81 3.76
CA ARG A 155 16.23 -3.63 5.19
C ARG A 155 17.24 -2.50 5.41
N TYR A 156 17.20 -1.46 4.59
CA TYR A 156 18.01 -0.27 4.83
C TYR A 156 17.68 0.27 6.24
N GLU A 157 18.63 0.09 7.16
CA GLU A 157 18.64 0.80 8.43
C GLU A 157 19.05 2.25 8.12
N GLU A 158 18.07 3.15 8.15
CA GLU A 158 18.36 4.52 8.56
C GLU A 158 18.88 4.40 9.98
N SER A 159 20.16 4.72 10.18
CA SER A 159 20.72 4.98 11.50
C SER A 159 19.68 5.76 12.33
N ASP A 160 19.34 5.21 13.50
CA ASP A 160 18.15 5.49 14.32
C ASP A 160 17.91 6.95 14.77
N ASP A 161 18.67 7.93 14.28
CA ASP A 161 18.56 9.33 14.69
C ASP A 161 17.36 10.07 14.06
N GLU A 162 17.05 9.85 12.77
CA GLU A 162 16.06 10.69 12.07
C GLU A 162 14.59 10.29 12.37
N THR A 163 14.35 9.00 12.61
CA THR A 163 13.00 8.50 12.96
C THR A 163 12.61 8.83 14.40
N ARG A 164 13.58 9.06 15.29
CA ARG A 164 13.33 9.54 16.66
C ARG A 164 12.80 10.98 16.66
N ASP A 165 13.34 11.82 15.78
CA ASP A 165 12.92 13.23 15.68
C ASP A 165 11.54 13.40 15.05
N LEU A 166 11.20 12.61 14.04
CA LEU A 166 9.85 12.64 13.46
C LEU A 166 8.77 12.14 14.44
N ASN A 167 9.04 11.06 15.16
CA ASN A 167 8.11 10.57 16.18
C ASN A 167 7.97 11.57 17.34
N LYS A 168 9.06 12.24 17.74
CA LYS A 168 9.05 13.30 18.75
C LYS A 168 8.27 14.54 18.28
N ALA A 169 8.39 14.92 17.01
CA ALA A 169 7.63 16.02 16.42
C ALA A 169 6.12 15.70 16.33
N MET A 170 5.75 14.48 15.95
CA MET A 170 4.35 14.03 15.93
C MET A 170 3.73 13.99 17.33
N GLU A 171 4.50 13.56 18.34
CA GLU A 171 4.06 13.54 19.73
C GLU A 171 3.90 14.96 20.32
N GLN A 172 4.76 15.90 19.94
CA GLN A 172 4.66 17.30 20.34
C GLN A 172 3.44 17.99 19.71
N SER A 173 3.19 17.77 18.42
CA SER A 173 2.00 18.30 17.73
C SER A 173 0.68 17.80 18.33
N SER A 174 0.64 16.55 18.84
CA SER A 174 -0.52 16.02 19.57
C SER A 174 -0.73 16.67 20.95
N LYS A 175 0.32 17.21 21.57
CA LYS A 175 0.24 17.95 22.83
C LYS A 175 -0.19 19.39 22.59
N ASP A 176 0.33 20.02 21.54
CA ASP A 176 -0.03 21.39 21.15
C ASP A 176 -1.48 21.49 20.66
N ALA A 177 -1.98 20.45 19.97
CA ALA A 177 -3.39 20.35 19.56
C ALA A 177 -4.38 20.24 20.74
N ARG A 178 -3.89 19.92 21.96
CA ARG A 178 -4.70 19.87 23.19
C ARG A 178 -4.70 21.19 23.96
N TYR A 179 -3.90 22.18 23.57
CA TYR A 179 -3.93 23.51 24.16
C TYR A 179 -5.00 24.36 23.48
N SER A 180 -6.16 24.53 24.13
CA SER A 180 -7.14 25.55 23.75
C SER A 180 -6.77 26.88 24.43
N PRO A 181 -6.45 27.94 23.68
CA PRO A 181 -6.19 29.25 24.27
C PRO A 181 -7.48 29.80 24.90
N PRO A 182 -7.42 30.50 26.06
CA PRO A 182 -8.60 31.12 26.63
C PRO A 182 -9.11 32.23 25.70
N LEU A 183 -10.42 32.20 25.38
CA LEU A 183 -11.05 33.16 24.50
C LEU A 183 -10.98 34.57 25.10
N ALA A 184 -10.37 35.50 24.36
CA ALA A 184 -10.32 36.90 24.72
C ALA A 184 -11.75 37.50 24.72
N ARG A 185 -12.10 38.24 25.78
CA ARG A 185 -13.32 39.05 25.83
C ARG A 185 -13.19 40.20 24.84
N THR A 186 -14.04 40.22 23.82
CA THR A 186 -14.14 41.36 22.90
C THR A 186 -14.72 42.56 23.63
N PHE A 187 -13.97 43.66 23.54
CA PHE A 187 -14.25 45.00 24.04
C PHE A 187 -15.07 45.74 22.97
N GLU A 188 -16.34 46.04 23.25
CA GLU A 188 -17.09 47.08 22.55
C GLU A 188 -17.96 47.84 23.57
N ASP A 189 -17.92 49.17 23.43
CA ASP A 189 -18.72 50.27 24.01
C ASP A 189 -17.70 51.40 24.29
N GLY A 190 -17.50 52.42 23.45
CA GLY A 190 -18.50 53.28 22.82
C GLY A 190 -18.35 54.67 23.43
N GLU A 191 -17.37 55.46 22.98
CA GLU A 191 -17.19 56.85 23.43
C GLU A 191 -17.50 57.81 22.29
N SER A 192 -18.67 58.43 22.39
CA SER A 192 -19.15 59.51 21.53
C SER A 192 -18.41 60.80 21.87
N LEU A 193 -17.91 61.48 20.83
CA LEU A 193 -17.43 62.85 20.89
C LEU A 193 -18.52 63.80 21.42
N THR A 194 -18.29 64.38 22.59
CA THR A 194 -18.59 65.78 22.95
C THR A 194 -17.66 66.23 24.05
#